data_AF-A0AA38HQE8-F1
#
_entry.id   AF-A0AA38HQE8-F1
#
_cell.length_a   1.000
_cell.length_b   1.000
_cell.length_c   1.000
_cell.angle_alpha   90.00
_cell.angle_beta   90.00
_cell.angle_gamma   90.00
#
_symmetry.space_group_name_H-M   'P 1'
#
loop_
_entity.id
_entity.type
_entity.pdbx_description
1 polymer ?
#
loop_
_entity_poly.entity_id
_entity_poly.type
_entity_poly.pdbx_seq_one_letter_code
_entity_poly.pdbx_strand_id
1 'polypeptide(L)'
;MNALYVTVSIPLLLVLAGFNHAHGLTTFGKTNNQGTQQPQKPAAQARACTKQDDCAIIKGTTCIKNQCLCGNNEGPANGSKCIAQKQGPNHLCEKDADCVDDAHCLSPPTNKSKTLRPTDKVCVCDEGVPETQQGTCGGESNFLVLPGLVMIITSLSRTLY
;
A
#
# COMPACT_ATOMS: atom_id res chain seq x y z
N MET A 1 -48.26 -12.06 -4.56
CA MET A 1 -47.07 -11.19 -4.61
C MET A 1 -45.92 -11.92 -5.33
N ASN A 2 -45.97 -12.12 -6.66
CA ASN A 2 -44.96 -12.94 -7.36
C ASN A 2 -44.24 -12.20 -8.50
N ALA A 3 -44.65 -10.97 -8.83
CA ALA A 3 -44.05 -10.19 -9.91
C ALA A 3 -42.71 -9.53 -9.52
N LEU A 4 -42.53 -9.19 -8.24
CA LEU A 4 -41.33 -8.49 -7.75
C LEU A 4 -40.08 -9.39 -7.67
N TYR A 5 -40.25 -10.70 -7.47
CA TYR A 5 -39.13 -11.63 -7.38
C TYR A 5 -38.46 -11.84 -8.73
N VAL A 6 -39.25 -11.85 -9.82
CA VAL A 6 -38.76 -12.02 -11.20
C VAL A 6 -38.02 -10.76 -11.67
N THR A 7 -38.49 -9.57 -11.28
CA THR A 7 -37.86 -8.30 -11.71
C THR A 7 -36.53 -8.00 -11.02
N VAL A 8 -36.29 -8.53 -9.82
CA VAL A 8 -35.04 -8.28 -9.06
C VAL A 8 -34.01 -9.40 -9.26
N SER A 9 -34.44 -10.64 -9.54
CA SER A 9 -33.53 -11.78 -9.73
C SER A 9 -32.79 -11.77 -11.08
N ILE A 10 -33.43 -11.27 -12.15
CA ILE A 10 -32.84 -11.21 -13.50
C ILE A 10 -31.65 -10.21 -13.60
N PRO A 11 -31.74 -8.96 -13.13
CA PRO A 11 -30.59 -8.05 -13.17
C PRO A 11 -29.46 -8.49 -12.21
N LEU A 12 -29.79 -9.16 -11.09
CA LEU A 12 -28.79 -9.69 -10.16
C LEU A 12 -27.98 -10.84 -10.78
N LEU A 13 -28.63 -11.77 -11.51
CA LEU A 13 -27.94 -12.86 -12.22
C LEU A 13 -27.03 -12.38 -13.36
N LEU A 14 -27.41 -11.30 -14.06
CA LEU A 14 -26.59 -10.73 -15.15
C LEU A 14 -25.33 -10.02 -14.65
N VAL A 15 -25.33 -9.49 -13.42
CA VAL A 15 -24.13 -8.88 -12.81
C VAL A 15 -23.18 -9.95 -12.25
N LEU A 16 -23.70 -11.09 -11.78
CA LEU A 16 -22.91 -12.23 -11.32
C LEU A 16 -22.31 -13.05 -12.48
N ALA A 17 -22.99 -13.11 -13.63
CA ALA A 17 -22.48 -13.71 -14.86
C ALA A 17 -21.54 -12.74 -15.60
N GLY A 18 -20.40 -12.45 -14.98
CA GLY A 18 -19.36 -11.61 -15.54
C GLY A 18 -18.95 -12.07 -16.95
N PHE A 19 -19.39 -11.32 -17.96
CA PHE A 19 -18.95 -11.42 -19.34
C PHE A 19 -17.44 -11.10 -19.43
N ASN A 20 -16.59 -12.09 -19.16
CA ASN A 20 -15.19 -12.06 -19.54
C ASN A 20 -15.06 -12.59 -20.98
N HIS A 21 -15.58 -11.83 -21.95
CA HIS A 21 -15.24 -12.05 -23.36
C HIS A 21 -14.04 -11.17 -23.73
N ALA A 22 -12.85 -11.65 -23.42
CA ALA A 22 -11.61 -11.15 -24.02
C ALA A 22 -10.64 -12.32 -24.29
N HIS A 23 -11.10 -13.29 -25.09
CA HIS A 23 -10.22 -14.25 -25.75
C HIS A 23 -9.53 -13.56 -26.93
N GLY A 24 -8.49 -12.78 -26.65
CA GLY A 24 -7.58 -12.24 -27.66
C GLY A 24 -6.48 -13.24 -28.01
N LEU A 25 -6.82 -14.31 -28.73
CA LEU A 25 -5.87 -15.24 -29.35
C LEU A 25 -5.38 -14.65 -30.68
N THR A 26 -4.25 -13.95 -30.67
CA THR A 26 -3.44 -13.66 -31.87
C THR A 26 -1.98 -13.60 -31.43
N THR A 27 -0.98 -14.26 -31.99
CA THR A 27 -0.81 -15.08 -33.20
C THR A 27 0.53 -15.83 -33.04
N PHE A 28 0.69 -16.97 -33.71
CA PHE A 28 1.93 -17.75 -33.74
C PHE A 28 3.08 -16.95 -34.38
N GLY A 29 4.16 -16.73 -33.62
CA GLY A 29 5.45 -16.27 -34.12
C GLY A 29 6.55 -17.21 -33.66
N LYS A 30 6.91 -18.20 -34.48
CA LYS A 30 8.22 -18.88 -34.35
C LYS A 30 9.29 -17.94 -34.88
N THR A 31 10.23 -17.52 -34.02
CA THR A 31 11.62 -17.26 -34.41
C THR A 31 12.51 -17.38 -33.17
N ASN A 32 13.59 -18.11 -33.35
CA ASN A 32 14.59 -18.48 -32.37
C ASN A 32 15.74 -17.45 -32.41
N ASN A 33 16.35 -17.24 -31.24
CA ASN A 33 17.70 -16.75 -30.97
C ASN A 33 17.95 -15.25 -30.73
N GLN A 34 18.62 -15.03 -29.59
CA GLN A 34 19.50 -13.93 -29.20
C GLN A 34 18.92 -12.53 -28.98
N GLY A 35 18.72 -12.23 -27.69
CA GLY A 35 19.41 -11.10 -27.06
C GLY A 35 19.05 -9.71 -27.53
N THR A 36 17.90 -9.20 -27.10
CA THR A 36 17.75 -7.78 -26.71
C THR A 36 16.52 -7.71 -25.80
N GLN A 37 16.73 -7.25 -24.56
CA GLN A 37 15.66 -6.96 -23.61
C GLN A 37 14.73 -5.92 -24.23
N GLN A 38 13.55 -6.36 -24.67
CA GLN A 38 12.47 -5.49 -25.06
C GLN A 38 12.01 -4.73 -23.82
N PRO A 39 11.82 -3.40 -23.85
CA PRO A 39 11.42 -2.64 -22.67
C PRO A 39 9.96 -2.98 -22.36
N GLN A 40 9.74 -4.03 -21.57
CA GLN A 40 8.53 -4.16 -20.78
C GLN A 40 8.42 -2.86 -20.00
N LYS A 41 7.41 -2.04 -20.30
CA LYS A 41 7.04 -0.92 -19.44
C LYS A 41 6.70 -1.53 -18.07
N PRO A 42 7.59 -1.43 -17.06
CA PRO A 42 7.35 -2.11 -15.80
C PRO A 42 6.25 -1.33 -15.10
N ALA A 43 5.30 -2.03 -14.47
CA ALA A 43 4.64 -1.45 -13.29
C ALA A 43 5.78 -0.91 -12.42
N ALA A 44 5.79 0.40 -12.13
CA ALA A 44 6.95 1.12 -11.61
C ALA A 44 7.50 0.44 -10.35
N GLN A 45 8.40 -0.52 -10.53
CA GLN A 45 8.92 -1.34 -9.47
C GLN A 45 9.92 -0.45 -8.74
N ALA A 46 9.74 -0.31 -7.43
CA ALA A 46 10.63 0.49 -6.60
C ALA A 46 12.08 0.03 -6.84
N ARG A 47 12.99 1.00 -7.02
CA ARG A 47 14.39 0.71 -7.32
C ARG A 47 14.99 -0.13 -6.20
N ALA A 48 15.68 -1.22 -6.55
CA ALA A 48 16.37 -2.04 -5.56
C ALA A 48 17.52 -1.28 -4.90
N CYS A 49 17.80 -1.57 -3.63
CA CYS A 49 18.88 -0.97 -2.87
C CYS A 49 19.52 -1.98 -1.92
N THR A 50 20.79 -1.76 -1.59
CA THR A 50 21.50 -2.48 -0.51
C THR A 50 21.85 -1.54 0.64
N LYS A 51 22.06 -0.26 0.33
CA LYS A 51 22.39 0.81 1.28
C LYS A 51 21.58 2.06 0.95
N GLN A 52 21.47 2.97 1.91
CA GLN A 52 20.77 4.24 1.70
C GLN A 52 21.32 5.07 0.52
N ASP A 53 22.62 5.00 0.26
CA ASP A 53 23.27 5.67 -0.88
C ASP A 53 22.72 5.24 -2.26
N ASP A 54 22.23 4.00 -2.40
CA ASP A 54 21.61 3.54 -3.65
C ASP A 54 20.34 4.35 -3.96
N CYS A 55 19.65 4.85 -2.93
CA CYS A 55 18.41 5.61 -3.05
C CYS A 55 18.64 7.13 -3.19
N ALA A 56 19.89 7.62 -3.10
CA ALA A 56 20.20 9.06 -3.11
C ALA A 56 19.74 9.82 -4.37
N ILE A 57 19.59 9.12 -5.50
CA ILE A 57 19.11 9.69 -6.77
C ILE A 57 17.63 10.12 -6.66
N ILE A 58 16.83 9.45 -5.81
CA ILE A 58 15.40 9.71 -5.66
C ILE A 58 15.18 10.36 -4.30
N LYS A 59 14.98 11.67 -4.30
CA LYS A 59 14.77 12.44 -3.07
C LYS A 59 13.55 11.95 -2.31
N GLY A 60 13.67 11.89 -0.98
CA GLY A 60 12.59 11.46 -0.09
C GLY A 60 12.34 9.95 -0.08
N THR A 61 13.28 9.14 -0.58
CA THR A 61 13.24 7.68 -0.45
C THR A 61 14.19 7.15 0.62
N THR A 62 13.81 6.03 1.23
CA THR A 62 14.63 5.30 2.19
C THR A 62 14.77 3.85 1.75
N CYS A 63 15.95 3.27 1.94
CA CYS A 63 16.24 1.88 1.61
C CYS A 63 15.66 0.93 2.66
N ILE A 64 14.47 0.42 2.37
CA ILE A 64 13.69 -0.45 3.25
C ILE A 64 13.43 -1.76 2.50
N LYS A 65 13.71 -2.90 3.14
CA LYS A 65 13.52 -4.24 2.53
C LYS A 65 14.16 -4.36 1.13
N ASN A 66 15.35 -3.79 0.96
CA ASN A 66 16.10 -3.74 -0.30
C ASN A 66 15.39 -2.99 -1.44
N GLN A 67 14.48 -2.07 -1.12
CA GLN A 67 13.80 -1.20 -2.08
C GLN A 67 13.82 0.26 -1.62
N CYS A 68 13.95 1.19 -2.57
CA CYS A 68 13.83 2.61 -2.33
C CYS A 68 12.35 2.99 -2.27
N LEU A 69 11.84 3.16 -1.05
CA LEU A 69 10.44 3.49 -0.79
C LEU A 69 10.29 4.93 -0.33
N CYS A 70 9.21 5.57 -0.74
CA CYS A 70 8.77 6.89 -0.29
C CYS A 70 8.14 6.81 1.08
N GLY A 71 7.98 7.96 1.76
CA GLY A 71 7.45 8.05 3.13
C GLY A 71 6.14 7.31 3.44
N ASN A 72 5.35 6.95 2.43
CA ASN A 72 4.13 6.15 2.56
C ASN A 72 4.34 4.65 2.27
N ASN A 73 5.58 4.15 2.31
CA ASN A 73 5.99 2.80 1.89
C ASN A 73 5.72 2.44 0.43
N GLU A 74 5.34 3.39 -0.43
CA GLU A 74 5.14 3.14 -1.85
C GLU A 74 6.41 3.44 -2.66
N GLY A 75 6.50 2.81 -3.85
CA GLY A 75 7.52 3.17 -4.81
C GLY A 75 7.32 4.59 -5.36
N PRO A 76 8.41 5.27 -5.76
CA PRO A 76 8.32 6.58 -6.38
C PRO A 76 7.51 6.52 -7.68
N ALA A 77 6.60 7.48 -7.86
CA ALA A 77 5.80 7.60 -9.07
C ALA A 77 6.72 7.77 -10.29
N ASN A 78 6.50 6.94 -11.32
CA ASN A 78 7.36 6.88 -12.51
C ASN A 78 8.86 6.72 -12.20
N GLY A 79 9.21 6.12 -11.05
CA GLY A 79 10.60 5.83 -10.67
C GLY A 79 11.46 7.03 -10.25
N SER A 80 10.90 8.25 -10.14
CA SER A 80 11.70 9.47 -9.94
C SER A 80 11.24 10.42 -8.84
N LYS A 81 9.96 10.40 -8.44
CA LYS A 81 9.44 11.34 -7.44
C LYS A 81 8.52 10.67 -6.41
N CYS A 82 8.71 11.02 -5.14
CA CYS A 82 7.77 10.69 -4.08
C CYS A 82 6.58 11.67 -4.07
N ILE A 83 5.37 11.11 -3.96
CA ILE A 83 4.13 11.89 -3.80
C ILE A 83 3.90 12.22 -2.32
N ALA A 84 4.32 11.33 -1.41
CA ALA A 84 4.24 11.53 0.03
C ALA A 84 4.99 12.80 0.45
N GLN A 85 4.29 13.68 1.16
CA GLN A 85 4.85 14.93 1.70
C GLN A 85 5.54 14.71 3.05
N LYS A 86 5.01 13.78 3.86
CA LYS A 86 5.55 13.39 5.16
C LYS A 86 6.20 12.02 5.10
N GLN A 87 7.13 11.77 6.02
CA GLN A 87 7.90 10.54 6.16
C GLN A 87 7.28 9.65 7.21
N GLY A 88 6.98 8.41 6.81
CA GLY A 88 6.43 7.38 7.69
C GLY A 88 7.48 6.74 8.59
N PRO A 89 7.06 5.81 9.47
CA PRO A 89 7.98 5.09 10.34
C PRO A 89 9.07 4.38 9.55
N ASN A 90 10.30 4.41 10.08
CA ASN A 90 11.54 3.88 9.49
C ASN A 90 12.08 4.66 8.27
N HIS A 91 11.44 5.75 7.83
CA HIS A 91 11.99 6.63 6.80
C HIS A 91 12.90 7.71 7.39
N LEU A 92 13.91 8.15 6.61
CA LEU A 92 14.82 9.22 7.01
C LEU A 92 14.06 10.52 7.27
N CYS A 93 14.50 11.24 8.30
CA CYS A 93 13.98 12.56 8.66
C CYS A 93 15.12 13.49 9.11
N GLU A 94 14.90 14.79 8.99
CA GLU A 94 15.82 15.80 9.54
C GLU A 94 15.22 16.43 10.81
N LYS A 95 13.90 16.63 10.81
CA LYS A 95 13.13 17.27 11.88
C LYS A 95 11.86 16.48 12.16
N ASP A 96 11.30 16.64 13.35
CA ASP A 96 10.02 16.02 13.72
C ASP A 96 8.87 16.41 12.79
N ALA A 97 8.90 17.64 12.24
CA ALA A 97 7.90 18.11 11.29
C ALA A 97 7.90 17.35 9.95
N ASP A 98 8.98 16.66 9.60
CA ASP A 98 9.04 15.82 8.40
C ASP A 98 8.23 14.53 8.57
N CYS A 99 7.97 14.11 9.82
CA CYS A 99 7.31 12.86 10.12
C CYS A 99 5.78 12.97 10.04
N VAL A 100 5.15 11.82 9.78
CA VAL A 100 3.71 11.61 9.96
C VAL A 100 3.29 11.93 11.39
N ASP A 101 2.00 12.19 11.59
CA ASP A 101 1.46 12.44 12.93
C ASP A 101 1.67 11.21 13.83
N ASP A 102 1.81 11.46 15.15
CA ASP A 102 2.18 10.46 16.17
C ASP A 102 3.53 9.77 15.91
N ALA A 103 4.47 10.49 15.27
CA ALA A 103 5.85 10.06 15.06
C ALA A 103 6.88 11.16 15.29
N HIS A 104 8.06 10.75 15.76
CA HIS A 104 9.18 11.63 16.11
C HIS A 104 10.47 11.26 15.36
N CYS A 105 11.30 12.26 15.07
CA CYS A 105 12.53 12.10 14.32
C CYS A 105 13.70 11.72 15.25
N LEU A 106 13.89 10.42 15.44
CA LEU A 106 14.78 9.86 16.45
C LEU A 106 15.86 8.96 15.81
N SER A 107 16.87 8.60 16.60
CA SER A 107 17.85 7.61 16.17
C SER A 107 17.18 6.26 15.90
N PRO A 108 17.59 5.54 14.85
CA PRO A 108 16.92 4.32 14.46
C PRO A 108 17.03 3.24 15.54
N PRO A 109 15.98 2.43 15.73
CA PRO A 109 15.99 1.35 16.72
C PRO A 109 17.05 0.31 16.34
N THR A 110 17.73 -0.23 17.35
CA THR A 110 18.94 -1.07 17.25
C THR A 110 18.81 -2.30 16.33
N ASN A 111 17.59 -2.74 16.04
CA ASN A 111 17.30 -3.94 15.23
C ASN A 111 16.95 -3.68 13.76
N LYS A 112 16.68 -2.44 13.33
CA LYS A 112 16.12 -2.19 11.99
C LYS A 112 17.08 -1.52 10.98
N SER A 113 18.28 -1.12 11.42
CA SER A 113 19.11 -0.16 10.69
C SER A 113 20.41 -0.73 10.16
N LYS A 114 20.34 -1.79 9.35
CA LYS A 114 21.55 -2.31 8.66
C LYS A 114 21.86 -1.54 7.37
N THR A 115 20.88 -0.86 6.80
CA THR A 115 20.97 -0.15 5.51
C THR A 115 21.25 1.35 5.64
N LEU A 116 21.03 1.92 6.82
CA LEU A 116 21.26 3.34 7.14
C LEU A 116 22.61 3.54 7.84
N ARG A 117 23.10 4.78 7.81
CA ARG A 117 24.33 5.19 8.48
C ARG A 117 24.07 5.43 9.97
N PRO A 118 25.10 5.37 10.84
CA PRO A 118 24.93 5.59 12.28
C PRO A 118 24.42 6.99 12.67
N THR A 119 24.62 7.96 11.78
CA THR A 119 24.22 9.36 11.99
C THR A 119 22.81 9.66 11.49
N ASP A 120 22.20 8.73 10.75
CA ASP A 120 20.89 8.96 10.15
C ASP A 120 19.81 8.86 11.22
N LYS A 121 18.83 9.76 11.16
CA LYS A 121 17.62 9.72 11.99
C LYS A 121 16.46 9.20 11.16
N VAL A 122 15.51 8.55 11.82
CA VAL A 122 14.29 8.04 11.21
C VAL A 122 13.06 8.43 12.01
N CYS A 123 11.92 8.47 11.33
CA CYS A 123 10.65 8.62 12.03
C CYS A 123 10.34 7.35 12.82
N VAL A 124 9.95 7.51 14.07
CA VAL A 124 9.56 6.44 14.99
C VAL A 124 8.21 6.80 15.58
N CYS A 125 7.25 5.88 15.54
CA CYS A 125 5.93 6.10 16.14
C CYS A 125 6.02 6.25 17.65
N ASP A 126 5.07 6.97 18.24
CA ASP A 126 4.91 7.08 19.68
C ASP A 126 4.67 5.71 20.36
N GLU A 127 4.98 5.66 21.66
CA GLU A 127 4.82 4.45 22.44
C GLU A 127 3.35 4.00 22.47
N GLY A 128 3.10 2.74 22.12
CA GLY A 128 1.74 2.18 22.05
C GLY A 128 1.01 2.42 20.71
N VAL A 129 1.62 3.14 19.77
CA VAL A 129 1.05 3.39 18.44
C VAL A 129 1.74 2.48 17.39
N PRO A 130 1.02 1.52 16.78
CA PRO A 130 1.64 0.60 15.82
C PRO A 130 1.88 1.25 14.44
N GLU A 131 2.91 0.77 13.73
CA GLU A 131 3.18 1.13 12.33
C GLU A 131 2.16 0.48 11.39
N THR A 132 1.61 1.25 10.44
CA THR A 132 0.70 0.72 9.41
C THR A 132 1.43 0.33 8.13
N GLN A 133 0.76 -0.45 7.28
CA GLN A 133 1.28 -0.78 5.96
C GLN A 133 1.45 0.44 5.04
N GLN A 134 0.69 1.51 5.27
CA GLN A 134 0.73 2.74 4.46
C GLN A 134 1.78 3.75 4.93
N GLY A 135 2.63 3.38 5.90
CA GLY A 135 3.65 4.30 6.42
C GLY A 135 3.06 5.39 7.29
N THR A 136 2.00 5.10 8.03
CA THR A 136 1.48 5.98 9.08
C THR A 136 1.68 5.33 10.44
N CYS A 137 1.56 6.13 11.50
CA CYS A 137 1.46 5.65 12.86
C CYS A 137 -0.03 5.63 13.23
N GLY A 138 -0.48 4.51 13.80
CA GLY A 138 -1.87 4.33 14.21
C GLY A 138 -2.69 3.66 13.12
N GLY A 139 -3.49 2.68 13.54
CA GLY A 139 -4.48 2.01 12.69
C GLY A 139 -5.84 2.12 13.34
N GLU A 140 -6.89 2.18 12.51
CA GLU A 140 -8.26 1.98 12.98
C GLU A 140 -8.34 0.64 13.71
N SER A 141 -8.39 0.71 15.05
CA SER A 141 -9.02 -0.34 15.84
C SER A 141 -10.40 -0.56 15.20
N ASN A 142 -10.75 -1.81 14.85
CA ASN A 142 -12.06 -2.22 14.32
C ASN A 142 -13.22 -2.00 15.34
N PHE A 143 -13.19 -0.91 16.11
CA PHE A 143 -14.11 -0.57 17.17
C PHE A 143 -15.54 -0.33 16.63
N LEU A 144 -15.68 -0.07 15.32
CA LEU A 144 -16.99 0.12 14.66
C LEU A 144 -17.72 -1.18 14.30
N VAL A 145 -17.07 -2.35 14.33
CA VAL A 145 -17.74 -3.62 13.98
C VAL A 145 -18.72 -4.06 15.08
N LEU A 146 -18.43 -3.73 16.35
CA LEU A 146 -19.30 -4.08 17.48
C LEU A 146 -20.63 -3.29 17.54
N PRO A 147 -20.66 -1.95 17.46
CA PRO A 147 -21.94 -1.22 17.52
C PRO A 147 -22.79 -1.43 16.25
N GLY A 148 -22.17 -1.66 15.09
CA GLY A 148 -22.88 -1.95 13.84
C GLY A 148 -23.69 -3.26 13.90
N LEU A 149 -23.11 -4.33 14.45
CA LEU A 149 -23.79 -5.61 14.61
C LEU A 149 -24.95 -5.53 15.62
N VAL A 150 -24.82 -4.76 16.70
CA VAL A 150 -25.88 -4.58 17.71
C VAL A 150 -27.10 -3.85 17.11
N MET A 151 -26.89 -2.85 16.26
CA MET A 151 -27.96 -2.13 15.57
C MET A 151 -28.71 -3.00 14.55
N ILE A 152 -28.01 -3.91 13.87
CA ILE A 152 -28.63 -4.87 12.94
C ILE A 152 -29.46 -5.92 13.69
N ILE A 153 -28.97 -6.43 14.83
CA ILE A 153 -29.69 -7.44 15.63
C ILE A 153 -30.96 -6.85 16.28
N THR A 154 -30.89 -5.60 16.77
CA THR A 154 -32.05 -4.91 17.38
C THR A 154 -33.13 -4.52 16.37
N SER A 155 -32.76 -4.25 15.12
CA SER A 155 -33.73 -3.97 14.04
C SER A 155 -34.39 -5.25 13.50
N LEU A 156 -33.64 -6.36 13.37
CA LEU A 156 -34.19 -7.67 13.00
C LEU A 156 -35.15 -8.22 14.05
N SER A 157 -34.82 -8.09 15.34
CA SER A 157 -35.69 -8.54 16.44
C SER A 157 -37.01 -7.74 16.55
N ARG A 158 -37.02 -6.45 16.16
CA ARG A 158 -38.25 -5.65 16.04
C ARG A 158 -39.11 -5.97 14.81
N THR A 159 -38.56 -6.64 13.80
CA THR A 159 -39.29 -6.98 12.56
C THR A 159 -39.90 -8.39 12.64
N LEU A 160 -39.42 -9.22 13.59
CA LEU A 160 -39.87 -10.61 13.81
C LEU A 160 -40.92 -10.75 14.93
N TYR A 161 -41.30 -9.66 15.60
CA TYR A 161 -42.38 -9.60 16.60
C TYR A 161 -43.45 -8.62 16.14
#